data_AF-A0A061LZC0-F1
#
_entry.id   AF-A0A061LZC0-F1
#
_cell.length_a   1.000
_cell.length_b   1.000
_cell.length_c   1.000
_cell.angle_alpha   90.00
_cell.angle_beta   90.00
_cell.angle_gamma   90.00
#
_symmetry.space_group_name_H-M   'P 1'
#
loop_
_entity.id
_entity.type
_entity.pdbx_description
1 polymer ?
#
loop_
_entity_poly.entity_id
_entity_poly.type
_entity_poly.pdbx_seq_one_letter_code
_entity_poly.pdbx_strand_id
1 'polypeptide(L)' 'MSSGSKSRKQRGEQDGPSPAARRKQIIVALVIGAVVGAVIAVFTQFWLWVPAGLAMGLATGAIMKPPSD' A
#
# COMPACT_ATOMS: atom_id res chain seq x y z
N MET A 1 -5.79 40.83 -22.17
CA MET A 1 -6.90 39.93 -21.83
C MET A 1 -6.30 38.69 -21.19
N SER A 2 -6.51 38.51 -19.88
CA SER A 2 -5.75 37.59 -19.03
C SER A 2 -6.26 36.13 -19.15
N SER A 3 -5.30 35.23 -19.14
CA SER A 3 -5.39 33.78 -19.33
C SER A 3 -6.19 33.10 -18.21
N GLY A 4 -7.34 32.50 -18.54
CA GLY A 4 -8.29 31.90 -17.59
C GLY A 4 -8.51 30.38 -17.73
N SER A 5 -7.64 29.64 -18.43
CA SER A 5 -7.91 28.22 -18.74
C SER A 5 -7.16 27.18 -17.90
N LYS A 6 -6.24 27.58 -17.00
CA LYS A 6 -5.40 26.63 -16.25
C LYS A 6 -6.01 26.05 -14.96
N SER A 7 -7.17 26.55 -14.51
CA SER A 7 -7.76 26.13 -13.22
C SER A 7 -8.69 24.90 -13.28
N ARG A 8 -9.07 24.40 -14.46
CA ARG A 8 -9.97 23.24 -14.54
C ARG A 8 -9.26 21.88 -14.36
N LYS A 9 -7.95 21.82 -14.57
CA LYS A 9 -7.19 20.55 -14.55
C LYS A 9 -6.75 20.10 -13.14
N GLN A 10 -6.90 20.93 -12.11
CA GLN A 10 -6.47 20.63 -10.73
C GLN A 10 -7.61 20.16 -9.81
N ARG A 11 -8.85 20.08 -10.31
CA ARG A 11 -10.02 19.69 -9.52
C ARG A 11 -10.24 18.17 -9.41
N GLY A 12 -9.31 17.37 -9.91
CA GLY A 12 -9.30 15.90 -9.76
C GLY A 12 -8.10 15.39 -8.95
N GLU A 13 -7.32 16.30 -8.35
CA GLU A 13 -6.05 15.97 -7.68
C GLU A 13 -6.07 16.31 -6.17
N GLN A 14 -7.25 16.63 -5.63
CA GLN A 14 -7.46 16.87 -4.19
C GLN A 14 -8.24 15.76 -3.47
N ASP A 15 -8.80 14.78 -4.19
CA ASP A 15 -9.30 13.52 -3.63
C ASP A 15 -8.21 12.44 -3.68
N GLY A 16 -6.97 12.84 -3.36
CA GLY A 16 -5.88 11.91 -3.11
C GLY A 16 -6.15 11.24 -1.76
N PRO A 17 -6.01 9.91 -1.63
CA PRO A 17 -6.31 9.18 -0.40
C PRO A 17 -5.59 9.85 0.78
N SER A 18 -6.36 10.17 1.81
CA SER A 18 -5.87 10.82 3.03
C SER A 18 -4.54 10.17 3.48
N PRO A 19 -3.53 10.95 3.91
CA PRO A 19 -2.27 10.41 4.42
C PRO A 19 -2.46 9.32 5.50
N ALA A 20 -3.58 9.39 6.25
CA ALA A 20 -3.96 8.38 7.23
C ALA A 20 -4.36 7.03 6.59
N ALA A 21 -5.03 7.04 5.44
CA ALA A 21 -5.41 5.83 4.70
C ALA A 21 -4.17 5.13 4.12
N ARG A 22 -3.21 5.90 3.59
CA ARG A 22 -1.93 5.36 3.09
C ARG A 22 -1.11 4.69 4.21
N ARG A 23 -1.07 5.29 5.41
CA ARG A 23 -0.44 4.67 6.59
C ARG A 23 -1.12 3.37 7.01
N LYS A 24 -2.45 3.35 7.09
CA LYS A 24 -3.22 2.15 7.42
C LYS A 24 -2.99 1.04 6.40
N GLN A 25 -2.94 1.36 5.11
CA GLN A 25 -2.69 0.36 4.06
C GLN A 25 -1.31 -0.28 4.18
N ILE A 26 -0.26 0.50 4.43
CA ILE A 26 1.09 -0.03 4.65
C ILE A 26 1.09 -0.97 5.84
N ILE A 27 0.45 -0.59 6.96
CA ILE A 27 0.36 -1.43 8.16
C ILE A 27 -0.38 -2.73 7.86
N VAL A 28 -1.53 -2.66 7.20
CA VAL A 28 -2.32 -3.85 6.84
C VAL A 28 -1.54 -4.78 5.92
N ALA A 29 -0.85 -4.24 4.91
CA ALA A 29 -0.05 -5.05 4.00
C ALA A 29 1.16 -5.71 4.69
N LEU A 30 1.78 -5.01 5.63
CA LEU A 30 2.82 -5.55 6.52
C LEU A 30 2.30 -6.70 7.38
N VAL A 31 1.14 -6.52 8.01
CA VAL A 31 0.50 -7.52 8.87
C VAL A 31 0.13 -8.75 8.06
N ILE A 32 -0.52 -8.58 6.90
CA ILE A 32 -0.90 -9.70 6.02
C ILE A 32 0.36 -10.44 5.53
N GLY A 33 1.38 -9.72 5.09
CA GLY A 33 2.65 -10.31 4.66
C GLY A 33 3.35 -11.11 5.76
N ALA A 34 3.36 -10.58 6.99
CA ALA A 34 3.91 -11.27 8.15
C ALA A 34 3.12 -12.53 8.51
N VAL A 35 1.78 -12.47 8.50
CA VAL A 35 0.91 -13.63 8.79
C VAL A 35 1.09 -14.72 7.74
N VAL A 36 1.03 -14.37 6.45
CA VAL A 36 1.22 -15.35 5.37
C VAL A 36 2.63 -15.95 5.41
N GLY A 37 3.66 -15.12 5.59
CA GLY A 37 5.04 -15.58 5.74
C GLY A 37 5.23 -16.52 6.93
N ALA A 38 4.58 -16.23 8.06
CA ALA A 38 4.62 -17.08 9.24
C ALA A 38 3.90 -18.42 9.02
N VAL A 39 2.71 -18.42 8.40
CA VAL A 39 1.98 -19.65 8.06
C VAL A 39 2.84 -20.54 7.14
N ILE A 40 3.42 -19.98 6.08
CA ILE A 40 4.29 -20.72 5.16
C ILE A 40 5.54 -21.23 5.89
N ALA A 41 6.18 -20.41 6.72
CA ALA A 41 7.36 -20.80 7.50
C ALA A 41 7.07 -21.98 8.44
N VAL A 42 5.89 -21.99 9.08
CA VAL A 42 5.47 -23.08 9.97
C VAL A 42 5.26 -24.38 9.17
N PHE A 43 4.54 -24.31 8.05
CA PHE A 43 4.27 -25.49 7.20
C PHE A 43 5.53 -26.04 6.53
N THR A 44 6.47 -25.18 6.15
CA THR A 44 7.70 -25.58 5.46
C THR A 44 8.89 -25.82 6.41
N GLN A 45 8.73 -25.56 7.71
CA GLN A 45 9.82 -25.50 8.71
C GLN A 45 10.98 -24.57 8.29
N PHE A 46 10.75 -23.66 7.34
CA PHE A 46 11.77 -22.82 6.74
C PHE A 46 11.51 -21.36 7.08
N TRP A 47 12.21 -20.87 8.11
CA TRP A 47 12.01 -19.55 8.72
C TRP A 47 12.30 -18.36 7.81
N LEU A 48 13.03 -18.56 6.71
CA LEU A 48 13.32 -17.51 5.71
C LEU A 48 12.07 -17.05 4.93
N TRP A 49 10.95 -17.78 5.04
CA TRP A 49 9.67 -17.31 4.51
C TRP A 49 9.10 -16.10 5.25
N VAL A 50 9.49 -15.87 6.51
CA VAL A 50 9.05 -14.69 7.28
C VAL A 50 9.59 -13.37 6.69
N PRO A 51 10.92 -13.20 6.47
CA PRO A 51 11.43 -11.99 5.80
C PRO A 51 10.93 -11.86 4.36
N ALA A 52 10.74 -12.97 3.64
CA ALA A 52 10.14 -12.94 2.30
C ALA A 52 8.67 -12.46 2.32
N GLY A 53 7.87 -12.94 3.28
CA GLY A 53 6.48 -12.51 3.48
C GLY A 53 6.39 -11.03 3.86
N LEU A 54 7.31 -10.54 4.70
CA LEU A 54 7.43 -9.11 5.02
C LEU A 54 7.78 -8.27 3.79
N ALA A 55 8.77 -8.69 3.00
CA ALA A 55 9.16 -8.00 1.78
C ALA A 55 8.02 -7.97 0.75
N MET A 56 7.32 -9.09 0.58
CA MET A 56 6.17 -9.19 -0.32
C MET A 56 4.99 -8.35 0.17
N GLY A 57 4.67 -8.37 1.47
CA GLY A 57 3.65 -7.51 2.07
C GLY A 57 3.95 -6.02 1.90
N LEU A 58 5.20 -5.62 2.11
CA LEU A 58 5.63 -4.24 1.84
C LEU A 58 5.54 -3.87 0.37
N ALA A 59 5.99 -4.74 -0.54
CA ALA A 59 5.90 -4.50 -1.98
C ALA A 59 4.44 -4.38 -2.43
N THR A 60 3.57 -5.28 -1.99
CA THR A 60 2.14 -5.22 -2.29
C THR A 60 1.49 -3.97 -1.70
N GLY A 61 1.82 -3.61 -0.46
CA GLY A 61 1.30 -2.39 0.19
C GLY A 61 1.80 -1.09 -0.46
N ALA A 62 2.98 -1.11 -1.06
CA ALA A 62 3.53 0.02 -1.79
C ALA A 62 2.99 0.13 -3.23
N ILE A 63 2.68 -1.00 -3.88
CA ILE A 63 2.24 -1.06 -5.28
C ILE A 63 0.72 -0.95 -5.42
N MET A 64 -0.06 -1.54 -4.50
CA MET A 64 -1.51 -1.39 -4.56
C MET A 64 -1.87 0.08 -4.36
N LYS A 65 -2.38 0.71 -5.42
CA LYS A 65 -2.93 2.06 -5.37
C LYS A 65 -3.95 2.09 -4.21
N PRO A 66 -3.86 3.05 -3.28
CA PRO A 66 -4.75 3.06 -2.12
C PRO A 66 -6.19 3.03 -2.60
N PRO A 67 -7.09 2.29 -1.93
CA PRO A 67 -8.50 2.35 -2.24
C PRO A 67 -8.92 3.83 -2.19
N SER A 68 -9.26 4.36 -3.36
CA SER A 68 -9.97 5.62 -3.50
C SER A 68 -11.37 5.34 -2.97
N ASP A 69 -11.65 5.80 -1.75
CA ASP A 69 -12.95 6.40 -1.48
C ASP A 69 -12.91 7.84 -2.01
#